data_AF-A0A2E9QE68-F1
#
_entry.id   AF-A0A2E9QE68-F1
#
_cell.length_a   1.000
_cell.length_b   1.000
_cell.length_c   1.000
_cell.angle_alpha   90.00
_cell.angle_beta   90.00
_cell.angle_gamma   90.00
#
_symmetry.space_group_name_H-M   'P 1'
#
loop_
_entity.id
_entity.type
_entity.pdbx_description
1 polymer ?
#
loop_
_entity_poly.entity_id
_entity_poly.type
_entity_poly.pdbx_seq_one_letter_code
_entity_poly.pdbx_strand_id
1 'polypeptide(L)'
;MRIPVLGKLFGRKKEGYSYRVYRSIHSHRRKAGIFYFPFRWLFRTAARIQHSEIDVIGLENIPPDGSVLLVGNHPNSFLDYFNLLTVVRHPIATAAKDTLTKVPVFGPLMRDHALFIPIARKQDQSLTKVSEEERKQANDQSIQVLVDHLVDGRLFNIYAEGRSTDSRKLNKIKLGFMFAVIQAEKQFNFRLNLKIVPYGYYYDRINKFQSSVCLIFGKPFRIRDLVDLPEDYMSQSESRRNDLEKRIMVEGKRRLESEINDLIISINDLSLIDIIDEATALLILTPVKYMNSFGNIKEKYRLSKNLSDKFQLAAKSDEGRKRLETLKDTIRAYRKKLKSANLRDAVVRREKSKSALGFGLLSLLQGILLLPLIIPGYITSFLPRRIAGLSRKYIIDIKKMPRVDGDEKAVLGAFFTSVLNYPALAGLTYWALTRFAWPPLSQWAAQWPEQAFPAGTISYLLGSHPQLTAVLISILAFFFLIWLWGFSVRRGRRFRTGLRWFGDMITSVFREKKLEPFRELRYQIIDEIDGIMEDY
;
A
#
# COMPACT_ATOMS: atom_id res chain seq x y z
N MET A 1 -13.48 27.24 -23.46
CA MET A 1 -12.29 27.98 -23.96
C MET A 1 -11.02 27.31 -23.44
N ARG A 2 -10.24 26.64 -24.31
CA ARG A 2 -8.91 26.12 -23.97
C ARG A 2 -7.90 27.22 -24.29
N ILE A 3 -7.24 27.79 -23.28
CA ILE A 3 -6.21 28.80 -23.47
C ILE A 3 -4.95 28.10 -24.03
N PRO A 4 -4.52 28.36 -25.28
CA PRO A 4 -3.52 27.54 -25.99
C PRO A 4 -2.09 27.65 -25.44
N VAL A 5 -1.80 28.71 -24.67
CA VAL A 5 -0.43 29.04 -24.22
C VAL A 5 0.04 28.14 -23.07
N LEU A 6 -0.88 27.61 -22.27
CA LEU A 6 -0.56 26.71 -21.15
C LEU A 6 -0.14 25.31 -21.64
N GLY A 7 -0.63 24.84 -22.80
CA GLY A 7 -0.37 23.47 -23.30
C GLY A 7 1.11 23.09 -23.46
N LYS A 8 2.00 24.06 -23.72
CA LYS A 8 3.45 23.84 -23.84
C LYS A 8 4.18 23.68 -22.49
N LEU A 9 3.60 24.16 -21.39
CA LEU A 9 4.13 23.99 -20.02
C LEU A 9 3.61 22.71 -19.33
N PHE A 10 2.49 22.14 -19.80
CA PHE A 10 1.78 21.03 -19.14
C PHE A 10 1.76 19.70 -19.91
N GLY A 11 2.16 19.67 -21.18
CA GLY A 11 2.25 18.44 -21.98
C GLY A 11 3.66 17.84 -22.03
N ARG A 12 3.76 16.50 -22.05
CA ARG A 12 5.01 15.80 -22.41
C ARG A 12 5.39 16.20 -23.84
N LYS A 13 6.60 16.72 -24.06
CA LYS A 13 7.21 16.71 -25.40
C LYS A 13 7.43 15.24 -25.78
N LYS A 14 6.71 14.76 -26.80
CA LYS A 14 7.08 13.53 -27.51
C LYS A 14 8.34 13.87 -28.31
N GLU A 15 9.51 13.54 -27.76
CA GLU A 15 10.72 13.47 -28.57
C GLU A 15 10.54 12.28 -29.53
N GLY A 16 10.80 12.48 -30.82
CA GLY A 16 10.63 11.44 -31.83
C GLY A 16 11.43 10.19 -31.46
N TYR A 17 10.91 9.01 -31.82
CA TYR A 17 11.57 7.73 -31.61
C TYR A 17 12.93 7.72 -32.31
N SER A 18 13.98 8.08 -31.58
CA SER A 18 15.35 7.94 -32.03
C SER A 18 15.71 6.46 -31.94
N TYR A 19 16.09 5.84 -33.05
CA TYR A 19 16.67 4.50 -33.15
C TYR A 19 18.04 4.42 -32.44
N ARG A 20 18.11 4.80 -31.17
CA ARG A 20 19.29 4.60 -30.34
C ARG A 20 19.16 3.22 -29.69
N VAL A 21 19.90 2.27 -30.26
CA VAL A 21 20.37 1.11 -29.50
C VAL A 21 20.99 1.67 -28.22
N TYR A 22 20.36 1.42 -27.07
CA TYR A 22 20.79 1.91 -25.77
C TYR A 22 22.17 1.34 -25.44
N ARG A 23 23.24 2.06 -25.82
CA ARG A 23 24.64 1.65 -25.62
C ARG A 23 25.35 2.35 -24.45
N SER A 24 24.72 3.23 -23.69
CA SER A 24 25.43 3.95 -22.61
C SER A 24 24.58 4.24 -21.37
N ILE A 25 25.13 3.85 -20.22
CA ILE A 25 24.65 4.06 -18.85
C ILE A 25 24.82 5.54 -18.48
N HIS A 26 23.93 6.40 -18.95
CA HIS A 26 23.75 7.75 -18.38
C HIS A 26 22.29 7.82 -17.91
N SER A 27 22.10 7.86 -16.58
CA SER A 27 20.80 7.79 -15.92
C SER A 27 19.86 8.87 -16.45
N HIS A 28 18.94 8.51 -17.35
CA HIS A 28 17.86 9.41 -17.69
C HIS A 28 16.89 9.34 -16.53
N ARG A 29 16.97 10.33 -15.61
CA ARG A 29 15.94 10.54 -14.58
C ARG A 29 14.60 10.56 -15.31
N ARG A 30 13.82 9.47 -15.21
CA ARG A 30 12.56 9.28 -15.94
C ARG A 30 11.69 10.52 -15.67
N LYS A 31 11.49 11.39 -16.67
CA LYS A 31 10.83 12.70 -16.50
C LYS A 31 9.33 12.51 -16.34
N ALA A 32 8.71 13.27 -15.45
CA ALA A 32 7.27 13.34 -15.26
C ALA A 32 6.78 14.80 -15.32
N GLY A 33 5.52 15.00 -15.67
CA GLY A 33 4.91 16.33 -15.66
C GLY A 33 4.85 16.94 -14.26
N ILE A 34 4.74 18.26 -14.17
CA ILE A 34 4.77 18.99 -12.89
C ILE A 34 3.70 18.50 -11.90
N PHE A 35 2.52 18.10 -12.40
CA PHE A 35 1.42 17.58 -11.58
C PHE A 35 1.67 16.19 -11.00
N TYR A 36 2.61 15.41 -11.53
CA TYR A 36 2.95 14.10 -10.99
C TYR A 36 3.43 14.19 -9.54
N PHE A 37 4.25 15.20 -9.21
CA PHE A 37 4.89 15.32 -7.91
C PHE A 37 3.89 15.64 -6.77
N PRO A 38 2.95 16.61 -6.91
CA PRO A 38 1.89 16.82 -5.93
C PRO A 38 1.03 15.58 -5.69
N PHE A 39 0.59 14.87 -6.73
CA PHE A 39 -0.20 13.66 -6.57
C PHE A 39 0.57 12.52 -5.93
N ARG A 40 1.83 12.34 -6.35
CA ARG A 40 2.73 11.38 -5.70
C ARG A 40 2.92 11.71 -4.22
N TRP A 41 3.12 12.97 -3.87
CA TRP A 41 3.22 13.38 -2.48
C TRP A 41 1.93 13.06 -1.72
N LEU A 42 0.76 13.39 -2.28
CA LEU A 42 -0.54 13.11 -1.69
C LEU A 42 -0.77 11.61 -1.44
N PHE A 43 -0.52 10.76 -2.45
CA PHE A 43 -0.69 9.31 -2.35
C PHE A 43 0.30 8.68 -1.35
N ARG A 44 1.55 9.16 -1.33
CA ARG A 44 2.54 8.71 -0.33
C ARG A 44 2.14 9.10 1.09
N THR A 45 1.57 10.30 1.26
CA THR A 45 1.05 10.75 2.56
C THR A 45 -0.13 9.89 3.00
N ALA A 46 -1.07 9.60 2.09
CA ALA A 46 -2.19 8.70 2.37
C ALA A 46 -1.74 7.31 2.81
N ALA A 47 -0.80 6.69 2.07
CA ALA A 47 -0.20 5.40 2.44
C ALA A 47 0.46 5.42 3.83
N ARG A 48 1.28 6.44 4.12
CA ARG A 48 1.98 6.58 5.43
C ARG A 48 1.05 6.84 6.61
N ILE A 49 -0.15 7.36 6.37
CA ILE A 49 -1.17 7.52 7.40
C ILE A 49 -1.94 6.21 7.60
N GLN A 50 -2.23 5.51 6.49
CA GLN A 50 -2.92 4.23 6.49
C GLN A 50 -2.12 3.11 7.15
N HIS A 51 -0.79 3.17 7.06
CA HIS A 51 0.11 2.14 7.57
C HIS A 51 0.97 2.66 8.72
N SER A 52 1.21 1.82 9.72
CA SER A 52 2.20 2.17 10.76
C SER A 52 3.65 2.06 10.30
N GLU A 53 3.86 1.24 9.28
CA GLU A 53 5.15 0.84 8.75
C GLU A 53 4.92 0.36 7.32
N ILE A 54 5.75 0.84 6.41
CA ILE A 54 5.79 0.39 5.01
C ILE A 54 7.23 0.05 4.75
N ASP A 55 7.46 -1.20 4.39
CA ASP A 55 8.80 -1.75 4.24
C ASP A 55 8.92 -2.52 2.94
N VAL A 56 10.18 -2.78 2.56
CA VAL A 56 10.48 -3.39 1.27
C VAL A 56 11.61 -4.41 1.37
N ILE A 57 11.47 -5.50 0.62
CA ILE A 57 12.48 -6.53 0.36
C ILE A 57 12.72 -6.59 -1.14
N GLY A 58 13.98 -6.67 -1.57
CA GLY A 58 14.35 -6.82 -2.99
C GLY A 58 14.20 -5.55 -3.81
N LEU A 59 14.21 -4.35 -3.22
CA LEU A 59 14.06 -3.09 -3.96
C LEU A 59 15.14 -2.94 -5.05
N GLU A 60 16.33 -3.47 -4.79
CA GLU A 60 17.48 -3.59 -5.67
C GLU A 60 17.20 -4.41 -6.95
N ASN A 61 16.17 -5.27 -6.94
CA ASN A 61 15.75 -6.03 -8.11
C ASN A 61 15.04 -5.18 -9.16
N ILE A 62 14.61 -3.96 -8.81
CA ILE A 62 14.06 -3.00 -9.78
C ILE A 62 15.23 -2.36 -10.53
N PRO A 63 15.37 -2.60 -11.84
CA PRO A 63 16.44 -2.00 -12.62
C PRO A 63 16.34 -0.47 -12.57
N PRO A 64 17.45 0.25 -12.32
CA PRO A 64 17.42 1.72 -12.22
C PRO A 64 17.03 2.36 -13.56
N ASP A 65 17.47 1.76 -14.67
CA ASP A 65 17.29 2.27 -16.03
C ASP A 65 16.69 1.20 -16.96
N GLY A 66 16.23 1.65 -18.14
CA GLY A 66 15.65 0.80 -19.17
C GLY A 66 14.15 0.49 -18.99
N SER A 67 13.61 -0.26 -19.95
CA SER A 67 12.21 -0.67 -19.98
C SER A 67 11.91 -1.69 -18.88
N VAL A 68 10.99 -1.35 -17.97
CA VAL A 68 10.68 -2.20 -16.82
C VAL A 68 9.17 -2.25 -16.62
N LEU A 69 8.65 -3.47 -16.55
CA LEU A 69 7.27 -3.77 -16.18
C LEU A 69 7.25 -4.43 -14.79
N LEU A 70 6.69 -3.73 -13.81
CA LEU A 70 6.38 -4.31 -12.50
C LEU A 70 5.05 -5.04 -12.59
N VAL A 71 5.03 -6.29 -12.15
CA VAL A 71 3.83 -7.13 -12.18
C VAL A 71 3.60 -7.77 -10.82
N GLY A 72 2.46 -7.48 -10.20
CA GLY A 72 2.19 -8.00 -8.85
C GLY A 72 0.75 -8.43 -8.57
N ASN A 73 0.55 -8.97 -7.37
CA ASN A 73 -0.77 -9.27 -6.81
C ASN A 73 -1.48 -7.99 -6.36
N HIS A 74 -2.79 -8.06 -6.15
CA HIS A 74 -3.60 -6.86 -5.88
C HIS A 74 -4.57 -7.06 -4.72
N PRO A 75 -4.09 -7.15 -3.47
CA PRO A 75 -4.97 -7.49 -2.37
C PRO A 75 -5.76 -6.30 -1.81
N ASN A 76 -5.26 -5.06 -1.94
CA ASN A 76 -5.80 -3.89 -1.23
C ASN A 76 -6.07 -2.69 -2.16
N SER A 77 -6.48 -2.96 -3.40
CA SER A 77 -6.95 -1.94 -4.34
C SER A 77 -5.98 -0.74 -4.44
N PHE A 78 -6.49 0.49 -4.33
CA PHE A 78 -5.73 1.73 -4.41
C PHE A 78 -4.53 1.80 -3.47
N LEU A 79 -4.67 1.23 -2.27
CA LEU A 79 -3.60 1.28 -1.28
C LEU A 79 -2.36 0.53 -1.77
N ASP A 80 -2.51 -0.52 -2.58
CA ASP A 80 -1.39 -1.20 -3.21
C ASP A 80 -0.56 -0.19 -4.02
N TYR A 81 -1.19 0.56 -4.93
CA TYR A 81 -0.46 1.53 -5.75
C TYR A 81 0.12 2.69 -4.91
N PHE A 82 -0.59 3.16 -3.90
CA PHE A 82 -0.06 4.20 -3.01
C PHE A 82 1.15 3.71 -2.23
N ASN A 83 1.12 2.47 -1.75
CA ASN A 83 2.25 1.81 -1.09
C ASN A 83 3.44 1.67 -2.04
N LEU A 84 3.21 1.26 -3.29
CA LEU A 84 4.25 1.20 -4.33
C LEU A 84 4.95 2.56 -4.55
N LEU A 85 4.18 3.64 -4.61
CA LEU A 85 4.71 5.01 -4.75
C LEU A 85 5.56 5.45 -3.55
N THR A 86 5.42 4.82 -2.38
CA THR A 86 6.26 5.16 -1.21
C THR A 86 7.69 4.65 -1.34
N VAL A 87 7.89 3.51 -2.01
CA VAL A 87 9.18 2.81 -2.11
C VAL A 87 9.88 3.01 -3.45
N VAL A 88 9.12 3.03 -4.56
CA VAL A 88 9.68 3.21 -5.90
C VAL A 88 10.10 4.66 -6.09
N ARG A 89 11.37 4.92 -6.42
CA ARG A 89 11.90 6.29 -6.57
C ARG A 89 11.48 6.95 -7.89
N HIS A 90 11.42 6.18 -8.97
CA HIS A 90 11.09 6.68 -10.31
C HIS A 90 9.60 6.98 -10.49
N PRO A 91 9.25 7.89 -11.43
CA PRO A 91 7.89 8.00 -11.90
C PRO A 91 7.40 6.69 -12.51
N ILE A 92 6.23 6.27 -12.05
CA ILE A 92 5.57 5.04 -12.44
C ILE A 92 4.11 5.36 -12.78
N ALA A 93 3.61 4.70 -13.83
CA ALA A 93 2.19 4.68 -14.18
C ALA A 93 1.64 3.28 -13.89
N THR A 94 0.35 3.17 -13.61
CA THR A 94 -0.30 1.86 -13.41
C THR A 94 -1.52 1.69 -14.29
N ALA A 95 -1.80 0.45 -14.68
CA ALA A 95 -3.11 0.07 -15.17
C ALA A 95 -4.16 0.29 -14.07
N ALA A 96 -5.31 0.87 -14.43
CA ALA A 96 -6.44 1.09 -13.52
C ALA A 96 -7.76 0.84 -14.24
N LYS A 97 -8.82 0.47 -13.52
CA LYS A 97 -10.14 0.25 -14.12
C LYS A 97 -10.70 1.54 -14.74
N ASP A 98 -11.35 1.42 -15.89
CA ASP A 98 -11.88 2.56 -16.66
C ASP A 98 -12.85 3.44 -15.84
N THR A 99 -13.68 2.82 -15.00
CA THR A 99 -14.63 3.50 -14.12
C THR A 99 -13.99 4.54 -13.18
N LEU A 100 -12.72 4.35 -12.78
CA LEU A 100 -12.00 5.32 -11.94
C LEU A 100 -11.58 6.55 -12.73
N THR A 101 -11.19 6.34 -13.98
CA THR A 101 -10.80 7.44 -14.86
C THR A 101 -12.01 8.25 -15.34
N LYS A 102 -13.23 7.80 -15.03
CA LYS A 102 -14.49 8.50 -15.30
C LYS A 102 -15.00 9.32 -14.11
N VAL A 103 -14.36 9.25 -12.93
CA VAL A 103 -14.73 10.09 -11.78
C VAL A 103 -14.50 11.56 -12.15
N PRO A 104 -15.50 12.45 -11.98
CA PRO A 104 -15.36 13.86 -12.34
C PRO A 104 -14.15 14.50 -11.66
N VAL A 105 -13.43 15.36 -12.40
CA VAL A 105 -12.18 16.04 -11.98
C VAL A 105 -11.00 15.08 -11.75
N PHE A 106 -11.13 14.09 -10.86
CA PHE A 106 -10.07 13.14 -10.52
C PHE A 106 -9.62 12.28 -11.69
N GLY A 107 -10.56 11.72 -12.45
CA GLY A 107 -10.29 10.79 -13.54
C GLY A 107 -9.45 11.40 -14.68
N PRO A 108 -9.86 12.57 -15.24
CA PRO A 108 -9.05 13.30 -16.22
C PRO A 108 -7.66 13.67 -15.68
N LEU A 109 -7.55 14.18 -14.45
CA LEU A 109 -6.25 14.51 -13.83
C LEU A 109 -5.32 13.30 -13.75
N MET A 110 -5.82 12.13 -13.35
CA MET A 110 -5.02 10.91 -13.25
C MET A 110 -4.59 10.37 -14.62
N ARG A 111 -5.46 10.50 -15.63
CA ARG A 111 -5.20 10.06 -17.01
C ARG A 111 -4.18 11.00 -17.70
N ASP A 112 -4.44 12.30 -17.67
CA ASP A 112 -3.68 13.31 -18.40
C ASP A 112 -2.28 13.54 -17.80
N HIS A 113 -2.11 13.25 -16.51
CA HIS A 113 -0.81 13.28 -15.83
C HIS A 113 -0.18 11.89 -15.65
N ALA A 114 -0.66 10.93 -16.45
CA ALA A 114 -0.11 9.59 -16.66
C ALA A 114 0.13 8.77 -15.39
N LEU A 115 -0.75 8.91 -14.38
CA LEU A 115 -0.75 8.05 -13.19
C LEU A 115 -1.53 6.77 -13.44
N PHE A 116 -2.65 6.87 -14.17
CA PHE A 116 -3.55 5.75 -14.46
C PHE A 116 -3.80 5.60 -15.97
N ILE A 117 -3.48 4.43 -16.51
CA ILE A 117 -3.92 4.01 -17.84
C ILE A 117 -5.23 3.22 -17.67
N PRO A 118 -6.35 3.67 -18.27
CA PRO A 118 -7.64 2.98 -18.13
C PRO A 118 -7.61 1.61 -18.81
N ILE A 119 -8.17 0.59 -18.17
CA ILE A 119 -8.43 -0.72 -18.77
C ILE A 119 -9.89 -1.06 -18.54
N ALA A 120 -10.63 -1.26 -19.62
CA ALA A 120 -12.04 -1.61 -19.60
C ALA A 120 -12.22 -3.14 -19.48
N ARG A 121 -12.62 -3.60 -18.29
CA ARG A 121 -12.80 -5.03 -17.97
C ARG A 121 -14.17 -5.51 -18.42
N LYS A 122 -14.27 -6.73 -18.96
CA LYS A 122 -15.56 -7.34 -19.36
C LYS A 122 -16.58 -7.36 -18.22
N GLN A 123 -16.14 -7.69 -17.01
CA GLN A 123 -17.00 -7.74 -15.82
C GLN A 123 -17.63 -6.40 -15.42
N ASP A 124 -17.07 -5.26 -15.89
CA ASP A 124 -17.59 -3.93 -15.59
C ASP A 124 -18.60 -3.44 -16.66
N GLN A 125 -18.89 -4.24 -17.70
CA GLN A 125 -19.79 -3.86 -18.81
C GLN A 125 -21.20 -3.49 -18.36
N SER A 126 -21.74 -4.19 -17.35
CA SER A 126 -23.06 -3.90 -16.78
C SER A 126 -23.14 -2.51 -16.13
N LEU A 127 -22.00 -1.93 -15.72
CA LEU A 127 -21.91 -0.61 -15.12
C LEU A 127 -21.67 0.50 -16.15
N THR A 128 -21.08 0.18 -17.30
CA THR A 128 -20.63 1.18 -18.29
C THR A 128 -21.55 1.30 -19.49
N LYS A 129 -22.36 0.28 -19.82
CA LYS A 129 -23.27 0.24 -20.99
C LYS A 129 -22.57 0.51 -22.35
N VAL A 130 -21.26 0.28 -22.42
CA VAL A 130 -20.43 0.47 -23.64
C VAL A 130 -20.48 -0.80 -24.49
N SER A 131 -20.50 -0.68 -25.83
CA SER A 131 -20.49 -1.85 -26.71
C SER A 131 -19.19 -2.66 -26.59
N GLU A 132 -19.19 -3.92 -27.02
CA GLU A 132 -17.97 -4.74 -27.01
C GLU A 132 -16.90 -4.17 -27.97
N GLU A 133 -17.32 -3.61 -29.11
CA GLU A 133 -16.43 -2.95 -30.08
C GLU A 133 -15.76 -1.71 -29.48
N GLU A 134 -16.55 -0.81 -28.89
CA GLU A 134 -16.04 0.41 -28.24
C GLU A 134 -15.09 0.07 -27.09
N ARG A 135 -15.41 -0.98 -26.32
CA ARG A 135 -14.55 -1.49 -25.24
C ARG A 135 -13.22 -2.01 -25.76
N LYS A 136 -13.22 -2.74 -26.88
CA LYS A 136 -12.00 -3.24 -27.53
C LYS A 136 -11.14 -2.07 -28.01
N GLN A 137 -11.73 -1.13 -28.76
CA GLN A 137 -11.00 0.04 -29.25
C GLN A 137 -10.38 0.87 -28.13
N ALA A 138 -11.12 1.11 -27.04
CA ALA A 138 -10.59 1.84 -25.88
C ALA A 138 -9.43 1.09 -25.18
N ASN A 139 -9.50 -0.24 -25.13
CA ASN A 139 -8.41 -1.06 -24.59
C ASN A 139 -7.19 -1.08 -25.52
N ASP A 140 -7.39 -1.11 -26.84
CA ASP A 140 -6.29 -1.08 -27.80
C ASP A 140 -5.51 0.23 -27.69
N GLN A 141 -6.21 1.36 -27.57
CA GLN A 141 -5.58 2.66 -27.28
C GLN A 141 -4.81 2.63 -25.96
N SER A 142 -5.37 2.02 -24.92
CA SER A 142 -4.75 1.96 -23.60
C SER A 142 -3.52 1.06 -23.58
N ILE A 143 -3.55 -0.05 -24.31
CA ILE A 143 -2.39 -0.92 -24.52
C ILE A 143 -1.32 -0.17 -25.29
N GLN A 144 -1.68 0.61 -26.33
CA GLN A 144 -0.70 1.41 -27.06
C GLN A 144 0.01 2.41 -26.14
N VAL A 145 -0.72 3.12 -25.26
CA VAL A 145 -0.10 4.05 -24.30
C VAL A 145 0.82 3.31 -23.30
N LEU A 146 0.44 2.10 -22.89
CA LEU A 146 1.28 1.26 -22.04
C LEU A 146 2.58 0.87 -22.78
N VAL A 147 2.46 0.42 -24.03
CA VAL A 147 3.60 0.06 -24.89
C VAL A 147 4.52 1.26 -25.09
N ASP A 148 3.98 2.44 -25.41
CA ASP A 148 4.75 3.68 -25.55
C ASP A 148 5.52 3.99 -24.25
N HIS A 149 4.91 3.77 -23.08
CA HIS A 149 5.59 3.91 -21.79
C HIS A 149 6.79 2.96 -21.66
N LEU A 150 6.62 1.69 -22.04
CA LEU A 150 7.69 0.70 -21.96
C LEU A 150 8.81 1.00 -22.96
N VAL A 151 8.47 1.37 -24.19
CA VAL A 151 9.41 1.72 -25.26
C VAL A 151 10.22 2.97 -24.92
N ASP A 152 9.61 3.96 -24.27
CA ASP A 152 10.26 5.15 -23.73
C ASP A 152 11.22 4.85 -22.55
N GLY A 153 11.45 3.58 -22.21
CA GLY A 153 12.27 3.16 -21.07
C GLY A 153 11.64 3.54 -19.73
N ARG A 154 10.32 3.71 -19.67
CA ARG A 154 9.62 4.07 -18.42
C ARG A 154 9.19 2.86 -17.62
N LEU A 155 8.88 3.13 -16.36
CA LEU A 155 8.44 2.12 -15.40
C LEU A 155 6.93 2.05 -15.50
N PHE A 156 6.41 0.85 -15.72
CA PHE A 156 4.98 0.61 -15.76
C PHE A 156 4.59 -0.45 -14.74
N ASN A 157 3.44 -0.28 -14.09
CA ASN A 157 2.89 -1.22 -13.13
C ASN A 157 1.61 -1.85 -13.63
N ILE A 158 1.47 -3.16 -13.46
CA ILE A 158 0.21 -3.86 -13.70
C ILE A 158 -0.05 -4.92 -12.62
N TYR A 159 -1.32 -5.02 -12.24
CA TYR A 159 -1.82 -6.03 -11.34
C TYR A 159 -2.37 -7.21 -12.13
N ALA A 160 -1.67 -8.34 -12.09
CA ALA A 160 -1.84 -9.43 -13.05
C ALA A 160 -3.20 -10.16 -12.92
N GLU A 161 -3.82 -10.11 -11.74
CA GLU A 161 -5.15 -10.67 -11.46
C GLU A 161 -6.28 -9.87 -12.15
N GLY A 162 -6.04 -8.59 -12.44
CA GLY A 162 -7.03 -7.68 -13.03
C GLY A 162 -8.27 -7.41 -12.17
N ARG A 163 -8.19 -7.71 -10.87
CA ARG A 163 -9.17 -7.40 -9.82
C ARG A 163 -8.43 -7.27 -8.49
N SER A 164 -8.97 -6.48 -7.56
CA SER A 164 -8.46 -6.44 -6.19
C SER A 164 -9.07 -7.57 -5.38
N THR A 165 -8.42 -8.14 -4.36
CA THR A 165 -9.01 -9.22 -3.54
C THR A 165 -8.18 -9.56 -2.29
N ASP A 166 -8.83 -9.57 -1.13
CA ASP A 166 -8.21 -10.03 0.12
C ASP A 166 -8.12 -11.57 0.26
N SER A 167 -8.16 -12.29 -0.87
CA SER A 167 -8.04 -13.74 -0.92
C SER A 167 -6.70 -14.20 -0.34
N ARG A 168 -6.72 -15.31 0.41
CA ARG A 168 -5.52 -15.97 0.96
C ARG A 168 -4.77 -16.82 -0.05
N LYS A 169 -5.27 -16.88 -1.29
CA LYS A 169 -4.70 -17.60 -2.42
C LYS A 169 -4.54 -16.65 -3.61
N LEU A 170 -3.42 -16.77 -4.32
CA LEU A 170 -3.21 -16.07 -5.58
C LEU A 170 -4.31 -16.44 -6.59
N ASN A 171 -4.96 -15.43 -7.18
CA ASN A 171 -5.93 -15.69 -8.22
C ASN A 171 -5.28 -15.95 -9.57
N LYS A 172 -6.08 -16.49 -10.48
CA LYS A 172 -5.72 -16.68 -11.89
C LYS A 172 -5.14 -15.39 -12.48
N ILE A 173 -3.90 -15.48 -12.94
CA ILE A 173 -3.24 -14.38 -13.65
C ILE A 173 -3.75 -14.29 -15.10
N LYS A 174 -4.02 -13.06 -15.53
CA LYS A 174 -4.42 -12.72 -16.91
C LYS A 174 -3.19 -12.57 -17.80
N LEU A 175 -3.35 -12.80 -19.10
CA LEU A 175 -2.26 -12.75 -20.09
C LEU A 175 -1.94 -11.34 -20.64
N GLY A 176 -2.74 -10.33 -20.30
CA GLY A 176 -2.62 -8.99 -20.90
C GLY A 176 -1.27 -8.32 -20.68
N PHE A 177 -0.57 -8.62 -19.58
CA PHE A 177 0.77 -8.08 -19.33
C PHE A 177 1.80 -8.63 -20.33
N MET A 178 1.77 -9.94 -20.64
CA MET A 178 2.67 -10.53 -21.64
C MET A 178 2.37 -10.01 -23.04
N PHE A 179 1.10 -9.79 -23.37
CA PHE A 179 0.71 -9.16 -24.63
C PHE A 179 1.38 -7.79 -24.79
N ALA A 180 1.31 -6.93 -23.77
CA ALA A 180 1.97 -5.64 -23.79
C ALA A 180 3.50 -5.74 -23.91
N VAL A 181 4.11 -6.71 -23.23
CA VAL A 181 5.56 -6.97 -23.32
C VAL A 181 5.98 -7.38 -24.73
N ILE A 182 5.24 -8.31 -25.36
CA ILE A 182 5.47 -8.73 -26.74
C ILE A 182 5.34 -7.55 -27.70
N GLN A 183 4.28 -6.74 -27.56
CA GLN A 183 4.06 -5.60 -28.45
C GLN A 183 5.16 -4.54 -28.33
N ALA A 184 5.68 -4.29 -27.12
CA ALA A 184 6.83 -3.40 -26.93
C ALA A 184 8.12 -3.96 -27.53
N GLU A 185 8.42 -5.24 -27.29
CA GLU A 185 9.63 -5.90 -27.80
C GLU A 185 9.64 -6.03 -29.33
N LYS A 186 8.47 -6.26 -29.96
CA LYS A 186 8.33 -6.36 -31.42
C LYS A 186 8.77 -5.09 -32.14
N GLN A 187 8.54 -3.90 -31.56
CA GLN A 187 8.98 -2.63 -32.15
C GLN A 187 10.50 -2.54 -32.30
N PHE A 188 11.25 -3.37 -31.57
CA PHE A 188 12.71 -3.42 -31.58
C PHE A 188 13.24 -4.80 -31.96
N ASN A 189 12.46 -5.62 -32.67
CA ASN A 189 12.87 -6.98 -33.06
C ASN A 189 13.37 -7.82 -31.86
N PHE A 190 12.70 -7.69 -30.71
CA PHE A 190 13.07 -8.30 -29.42
C PHE A 190 14.46 -7.91 -28.89
N ARG A 191 14.89 -6.67 -29.17
CA ARG A 191 16.14 -6.08 -28.68
C ARG A 191 15.89 -4.94 -27.67
N LEU A 192 14.64 -4.69 -27.26
CA LEU A 192 14.31 -3.67 -26.26
C LEU A 192 14.87 -4.06 -24.88
N ASN A 193 15.02 -5.36 -24.61
CA ASN A 193 15.56 -5.91 -23.36
C ASN A 193 14.72 -5.48 -22.15
N LEU A 194 13.40 -5.52 -22.32
CA LEU A 194 12.42 -5.22 -21.29
C LEU A 194 12.52 -6.24 -20.16
N LYS A 195 12.58 -5.73 -18.93
CA LYS A 195 12.64 -6.53 -17.72
C LYS A 195 11.26 -6.57 -17.04
N ILE A 196 10.75 -7.78 -16.81
CA ILE A 196 9.56 -8.03 -16.01
C ILE A 196 10.02 -8.30 -14.58
N VAL A 197 9.52 -7.52 -13.62
CA VAL A 197 9.83 -7.69 -12.19
C VAL A 197 8.57 -8.18 -11.48
N PRO A 198 8.52 -9.46 -11.06
CA PRO A 198 7.45 -9.96 -10.20
C PRO A 198 7.53 -9.30 -8.83
N TYR A 199 6.39 -8.96 -8.24
CA TYR A 199 6.36 -8.49 -6.86
C TYR A 199 5.05 -8.84 -6.15
N GLY A 200 5.08 -8.81 -4.83
CA GLY A 200 3.94 -9.14 -3.99
C GLY A 200 3.78 -8.22 -2.78
N TYR A 201 2.57 -8.19 -2.22
CA TYR A 201 2.28 -7.52 -0.95
C TYR A 201 2.02 -8.53 0.15
N TYR A 202 2.64 -8.28 1.31
CA TYR A 202 2.27 -8.87 2.58
C TYR A 202 1.70 -7.78 3.50
N TYR A 203 0.44 -7.95 3.89
CA TYR A 203 -0.23 -7.09 4.87
C TYR A 203 -0.35 -7.84 6.20
N ASP A 204 0.16 -7.27 7.31
CA ASP A 204 -0.03 -7.86 8.66
C ASP A 204 -1.52 -8.08 8.92
N ARG A 205 -2.32 -7.03 8.66
CA ARG A 205 -3.78 -7.04 8.74
C ARG A 205 -4.35 -6.06 7.72
N ILE A 206 -4.68 -6.57 6.55
CA ILE A 206 -5.11 -5.77 5.39
C ILE A 206 -6.28 -4.83 5.71
N ASN A 207 -7.23 -5.32 6.52
CA ASN A 207 -8.46 -4.62 6.86
C ASN A 207 -8.32 -3.69 8.08
N LYS A 208 -7.13 -3.51 8.63
CA LYS A 208 -6.91 -2.74 9.85
C LYS A 208 -6.15 -1.46 9.59
N PHE A 209 -6.75 -0.33 9.97
CA PHE A 209 -6.07 0.97 9.94
C PHE A 209 -4.78 0.95 10.77
N GLN A 210 -3.73 1.57 10.23
CA GLN A 210 -2.37 1.50 10.74
C GLN A 210 -1.84 0.07 10.91
N SER A 211 -2.25 -0.88 10.07
CA SER A 211 -1.49 -2.13 9.97
C SER A 211 -0.20 -1.90 9.20
N SER A 212 0.77 -2.80 9.35
CA SER A 212 2.03 -2.74 8.60
C SER A 212 1.89 -3.46 7.26
N VAL A 213 2.68 -3.05 6.27
CA VAL A 213 2.75 -3.68 4.94
C VAL A 213 4.20 -3.83 4.49
N CYS A 214 4.52 -4.95 3.86
CA CYS A 214 5.80 -5.21 3.22
C CYS A 214 5.58 -5.47 1.72
N LEU A 215 6.36 -4.80 0.88
CA LEU A 215 6.44 -5.09 -0.56
C LEU A 215 7.66 -5.99 -0.79
N ILE A 216 7.47 -7.07 -1.55
CA ILE A 216 8.53 -8.04 -1.83
C ILE A 216 8.71 -8.12 -3.35
N PHE A 217 9.88 -7.68 -3.83
CA PHE A 217 10.23 -7.70 -5.26
C PHE A 217 11.12 -8.90 -5.56
N GLY A 218 10.71 -9.74 -6.51
CA GLY A 218 11.48 -10.87 -7.01
C GLY A 218 12.48 -10.47 -8.08
N LYS A 219 13.25 -11.45 -8.58
CA LYS A 219 14.30 -11.20 -9.57
C LYS A 219 13.69 -10.85 -10.94
N PRO A 220 14.27 -9.89 -11.68
CA PRO A 220 13.80 -9.56 -13.02
C PRO A 220 14.05 -10.71 -13.99
N PHE A 221 13.14 -10.90 -14.95
CA PHE A 221 13.33 -11.80 -16.08
C PHE A 221 12.90 -11.12 -17.40
N ARG A 222 13.34 -11.68 -18.52
CA ARG A 222 13.15 -11.18 -19.89
C ARG A 222 12.54 -12.26 -20.77
N ILE A 223 12.03 -11.89 -21.94
CA ILE A 223 11.51 -12.86 -22.91
C ILE A 223 12.59 -13.89 -23.30
N ARG A 224 13.84 -13.44 -23.46
CA ARG A 224 14.98 -14.31 -23.79
C ARG A 224 15.32 -15.33 -22.71
N ASP A 225 14.85 -15.13 -21.47
CA ASP A 225 15.02 -16.09 -20.38
C ASP A 225 13.91 -17.17 -20.40
N LEU A 226 12.89 -17.03 -21.27
CA LEU A 226 11.72 -17.91 -21.37
C LEU A 226 11.76 -18.83 -22.59
N VAL A 227 12.23 -18.32 -23.73
CA VAL A 227 12.25 -19.03 -25.01
C VAL A 227 13.47 -18.62 -25.84
N ASP A 228 13.91 -19.52 -26.70
CA ASP A 228 14.90 -19.21 -27.74
C ASP A 228 14.26 -18.33 -28.82
N LEU A 229 14.83 -17.13 -29.00
CA LEU A 229 14.39 -16.17 -30.01
C LEU A 229 15.32 -16.22 -31.23
N PRO A 230 14.79 -16.16 -32.45
CA PRO A 230 15.60 -15.99 -33.65
C PRO A 230 16.33 -14.62 -33.63
N GLU A 231 17.46 -14.52 -34.33
CA GLU A 231 18.22 -13.26 -34.44
C GLU A 231 17.42 -12.13 -35.10
N ASP A 232 16.60 -12.51 -36.09
CA ASP A 232 15.65 -11.65 -36.76
C ASP A 232 14.24 -12.25 -36.73
N TYR A 233 13.42 -11.76 -35.79
CA TYR A 233 12.03 -12.17 -35.64
C TYR A 233 11.15 -11.75 -36.83
N MET A 234 11.45 -10.61 -37.46
CA MET A 234 10.63 -10.08 -38.55
C MET A 234 10.79 -10.87 -39.85
N SER A 235 11.92 -11.56 -40.03
CA SER A 235 12.16 -12.49 -41.15
C SER A 235 11.35 -13.78 -41.10
N GLN A 236 10.75 -14.10 -39.95
CA GLN A 236 10.05 -15.37 -39.75
C GLN A 236 8.65 -15.38 -40.36
N SER A 237 8.17 -16.56 -40.79
CA SER A 237 6.81 -16.72 -41.30
C SER A 237 5.76 -16.32 -40.26
N GLU A 238 4.59 -15.86 -40.71
CA GLU A 238 3.50 -15.42 -39.82
C GLU A 238 3.05 -16.52 -38.85
N SER A 239 2.92 -17.76 -39.34
CA SER A 239 2.60 -18.91 -38.48
C SER A 239 3.67 -19.11 -37.39
N ARG A 240 4.96 -19.06 -37.76
CA ARG A 240 6.05 -19.22 -36.79
C ARG A 240 6.08 -18.10 -35.74
N ARG A 241 5.84 -16.87 -36.17
CA ARG A 241 5.71 -15.69 -35.30
C ARG A 241 4.57 -15.86 -34.29
N ASN A 242 3.39 -16.23 -34.77
CA ASN A 242 2.22 -16.48 -33.92
C ASN A 242 2.46 -17.59 -32.90
N ASP A 243 3.13 -18.68 -33.29
CA ASP A 243 3.45 -19.78 -32.38
C ASP A 243 4.52 -19.41 -31.35
N LEU A 244 5.49 -18.56 -31.72
CA LEU A 244 6.47 -18.02 -30.78
C LEU A 244 5.80 -17.08 -29.77
N GLU A 245 4.94 -16.16 -30.22
CA GLU A 245 4.20 -15.25 -29.34
C GLU A 245 3.32 -16.02 -28.33
N LYS A 246 2.60 -17.06 -28.78
CA LYS A 246 1.82 -17.94 -27.88
C LYS A 246 2.70 -18.59 -26.83
N ARG A 247 3.85 -19.15 -27.21
CA ARG A 247 4.79 -19.79 -26.26
C ARG A 247 5.33 -18.77 -25.25
N ILE A 248 5.73 -17.59 -25.69
CA ILE A 248 6.17 -16.49 -24.80
C ILE A 248 5.08 -16.14 -23.78
N MET A 249 3.82 -16.02 -24.23
CA MET A 249 2.70 -15.70 -23.33
C MET A 249 2.47 -16.78 -22.28
N VAL A 250 2.51 -18.06 -22.66
CA VAL A 250 2.30 -19.20 -21.75
C VAL A 250 3.43 -19.31 -20.75
N GLU A 251 4.69 -19.32 -21.21
CA GLU A 251 5.85 -19.45 -20.33
C GLU A 251 6.03 -18.22 -19.43
N GLY A 252 5.80 -17.01 -19.96
CA GLY A 252 5.85 -15.79 -19.18
C GLY A 252 4.80 -15.74 -18.08
N LYS A 253 3.58 -16.23 -18.37
CA LYS A 253 2.54 -16.39 -17.35
C LYS A 253 2.94 -17.42 -16.30
N ARG A 254 3.38 -18.62 -16.72
CA ARG A 254 3.76 -19.70 -15.81
C ARG A 254 4.89 -19.26 -14.87
N ARG A 255 5.93 -18.62 -15.44
CA ARG A 255 7.05 -18.06 -14.68
C ARG A 255 6.59 -17.02 -13.68
N LEU A 256 5.74 -16.08 -14.10
CA LEU A 256 5.20 -15.04 -13.23
C LEU A 256 4.32 -15.62 -12.10
N GLU A 257 3.42 -16.56 -12.41
CA GLU A 257 2.57 -17.22 -11.40
C GLU A 257 3.41 -17.95 -10.35
N SER A 258 4.49 -18.64 -10.75
CA SER A 258 5.43 -19.27 -9.82
C SER A 258 6.11 -18.22 -8.93
N GLU A 259 6.73 -17.21 -9.54
CA GLU A 259 7.48 -16.18 -8.80
C GLU A 259 6.59 -15.42 -7.81
N ILE A 260 5.37 -15.02 -8.21
CA ILE A 260 4.46 -14.34 -7.28
C ILE A 260 4.02 -15.27 -6.14
N ASN A 261 3.74 -16.54 -6.40
CA ASN A 261 3.39 -17.51 -5.34
C ASN A 261 4.55 -17.72 -4.34
N ASP A 262 5.78 -17.66 -4.81
CA ASP A 262 6.98 -17.76 -3.94
C ASP A 262 7.17 -16.48 -3.11
N LEU A 263 6.80 -15.31 -3.65
CA LEU A 263 6.92 -14.03 -2.96
C LEU A 263 5.80 -13.79 -1.94
N ILE A 264 4.59 -14.31 -2.15
CA ILE A 264 3.45 -14.08 -1.25
C ILE A 264 3.11 -15.30 -0.40
N ILE A 265 2.29 -15.08 0.63
CA ILE A 265 1.70 -16.16 1.43
C ILE A 265 0.44 -16.62 0.71
N SER A 266 0.61 -17.54 -0.24
CA SER A 266 -0.47 -18.18 -1.00
C SER A 266 -0.82 -19.51 -0.34
N ILE A 267 -2.00 -19.60 0.26
CA ILE A 267 -2.50 -20.79 0.94
C ILE A 267 -3.42 -21.53 -0.04
N ASN A 268 -2.95 -22.68 -0.54
CA ASN A 268 -3.66 -23.44 -1.56
C ASN A 268 -4.82 -24.26 -1.01
N ASP A 269 -4.65 -24.82 0.19
CA ASP A 269 -5.66 -25.52 0.96
C ASP A 269 -6.29 -24.56 1.99
N LEU A 270 -7.54 -24.16 1.74
CA LEU A 270 -8.24 -23.18 2.56
C LEU A 270 -8.53 -23.69 3.98
N SER A 271 -8.51 -25.00 4.22
CA SER A 271 -8.70 -25.56 5.57
C SER A 271 -7.54 -25.22 6.51
N LEU A 272 -6.37 -24.90 5.95
CA LEU A 272 -5.16 -24.54 6.71
C LEU A 272 -5.13 -23.06 7.12
N ILE A 273 -6.02 -22.20 6.59
CA ILE A 273 -5.97 -20.76 6.88
C ILE A 273 -6.02 -20.49 8.38
N ASP A 274 -6.98 -21.10 9.09
CA ASP A 274 -7.19 -20.84 10.51
C ASP A 274 -5.99 -21.24 11.37
N ILE A 275 -5.41 -22.41 11.10
CA ILE A 275 -4.26 -22.91 11.86
C ILE A 275 -2.99 -22.12 11.56
N ILE A 276 -2.75 -21.75 10.30
CA ILE A 276 -1.63 -20.89 9.91
C ILE A 276 -1.76 -19.52 10.57
N ASP A 277 -2.94 -18.91 10.56
CA ASP A 277 -3.18 -17.59 11.18
C ASP A 277 -2.99 -17.61 12.69
N GLU A 278 -3.54 -18.61 13.37
CA GLU A 278 -3.43 -18.73 14.82
C GLU A 278 -1.98 -19.02 15.25
N ALA A 279 -1.30 -19.96 14.58
CA ALA A 279 0.09 -20.27 14.87
C ALA A 279 1.00 -19.06 14.60
N THR A 280 0.80 -18.39 13.46
CA THR A 280 1.51 -17.14 13.13
C THR A 280 1.26 -16.08 14.20
N ALA A 281 0.02 -15.87 14.64
CA ALA A 281 -0.29 -14.90 15.67
C ALA A 281 0.37 -15.23 17.01
N LEU A 282 0.49 -16.51 17.38
CA LEU A 282 1.16 -16.95 18.60
C LEU A 282 2.69 -16.75 18.51
N LEU A 283 3.33 -17.12 17.41
CA LEU A 283 4.77 -16.94 17.22
C LEU A 283 5.14 -15.45 17.13
N ILE A 284 4.42 -14.68 16.31
CA ILE A 284 4.66 -13.23 16.16
C ILE A 284 4.52 -12.49 17.48
N LEU A 285 3.67 -12.97 18.37
CA LEU A 285 3.49 -12.34 19.68
C LEU A 285 4.48 -12.84 20.74
N THR A 286 5.35 -13.81 20.44
CA THR A 286 6.38 -14.32 21.35
C THR A 286 7.60 -13.38 21.34
N PRO A 287 7.80 -12.55 22.38
CA PRO A 287 8.76 -11.42 22.35
C PRO A 287 10.24 -11.80 22.41
N VAL A 288 10.57 -13.09 22.53
CA VAL A 288 11.92 -13.56 22.90
C VAL A 288 12.47 -14.60 21.92
N LYS A 289 11.65 -15.53 21.41
CA LYS A 289 12.12 -16.66 20.57
C LYS A 289 12.19 -16.31 19.07
N TYR A 290 11.18 -15.60 18.55
CA TYR A 290 11.02 -15.38 17.10
C TYR A 290 11.07 -13.93 16.64
N MET A 291 10.87 -13.00 17.56
CA MET A 291 11.01 -11.58 17.29
C MET A 291 11.47 -10.88 18.55
N ASN A 292 12.46 -9.99 18.40
CA ASN A 292 12.73 -8.99 19.42
C ASN A 292 11.47 -8.15 19.66
N SER A 293 11.37 -7.46 20.80
CA SER A 293 10.29 -6.51 21.13
C SER A 293 10.09 -5.38 20.08
N PHE A 294 10.93 -5.37 19.03
CA PHE A 294 11.01 -4.42 17.91
C PHE A 294 10.93 -5.07 16.52
N GLY A 295 10.51 -6.34 16.40
CA GLY A 295 10.47 -7.05 15.11
C GLY A 295 9.70 -6.27 14.04
N ASN A 296 10.39 -5.98 12.94
CA ASN A 296 9.86 -5.19 11.82
C ASN A 296 8.94 -6.06 10.93
N ILE A 297 8.18 -5.43 10.05
CA ILE A 297 7.24 -6.16 9.19
C ILE A 297 7.93 -7.15 8.23
N LYS A 298 9.22 -6.96 7.92
CA LYS A 298 9.98 -7.90 7.08
C LYS A 298 10.23 -9.24 7.78
N GLU A 299 10.58 -9.20 9.06
CA GLU A 299 10.77 -10.41 9.88
C GLU A 299 9.45 -11.16 10.03
N LYS A 300 8.35 -10.44 10.28
CA LYS A 300 7.00 -11.03 10.32
C LYS A 300 6.63 -11.71 9.02
N TYR A 301 6.91 -11.07 7.89
CA TYR A 301 6.70 -11.67 6.58
C TYR A 301 7.48 -12.97 6.44
N ARG A 302 8.80 -12.97 6.72
CA ARG A 302 9.66 -14.15 6.58
C ARG A 302 9.16 -15.31 7.45
N LEU A 303 8.84 -15.02 8.72
CA LEU A 303 8.32 -16.03 9.65
C LEU A 303 6.97 -16.58 9.19
N SER A 304 6.04 -15.70 8.83
CA SER A 304 4.70 -16.10 8.38
C SER A 304 4.75 -16.92 7.09
N LYS A 305 5.64 -16.53 6.16
CA LYS A 305 5.86 -17.24 4.89
C LYS A 305 6.47 -18.61 5.15
N ASN A 306 7.54 -18.69 5.94
CA ASN A 306 8.18 -19.96 6.30
C ASN A 306 7.18 -20.91 6.98
N LEU A 307 6.47 -20.44 8.01
CA LEU A 307 5.45 -21.23 8.71
C LEU A 307 4.36 -21.72 7.75
N SER A 308 3.83 -20.83 6.90
CA SER A 308 2.81 -21.20 5.92
C SER A 308 3.29 -22.23 4.92
N ASP A 309 4.56 -22.17 4.49
CA ASP A 309 5.13 -23.13 3.54
C ASP A 309 5.35 -24.49 4.22
N LYS A 310 5.90 -24.51 5.45
CA LYS A 310 6.11 -25.75 6.23
C LYS A 310 4.79 -26.43 6.59
N PHE A 311 3.77 -25.67 7.01
CA PHE A 311 2.46 -26.24 7.33
C PHE A 311 1.77 -26.82 6.10
N GLN A 312 1.89 -26.17 4.94
CA GLN A 312 1.38 -26.72 3.68
C GLN A 312 2.14 -27.97 3.23
N LEU A 313 3.44 -28.07 3.54
CA LEU A 313 4.23 -29.27 3.29
C LEU A 313 3.84 -30.41 4.25
N ALA A 314 3.73 -30.13 5.54
CA ALA A 314 3.28 -31.06 6.57
C ALA A 314 1.92 -31.66 6.24
N ALA A 315 0.99 -30.84 5.74
CA ALA A 315 -0.34 -31.26 5.34
C ALA A 315 -0.37 -32.28 4.18
N LYS A 316 0.75 -32.49 3.45
CA LYS A 316 0.82 -33.53 2.40
C LYS A 316 1.02 -34.94 2.99
N SER A 317 1.66 -35.04 4.15
CA SER A 317 1.87 -36.32 4.85
C SER A 317 0.73 -36.64 5.82
N ASP A 318 0.49 -37.93 6.10
CA ASP A 318 -0.54 -38.32 7.07
C ASP A 318 -0.14 -37.97 8.51
N GLU A 319 1.15 -38.13 8.84
CA GLU A 319 1.70 -37.74 10.14
C GLU A 319 1.60 -36.23 10.39
N GLY A 320 2.07 -35.42 9.44
CA GLY A 320 2.00 -33.97 9.52
C GLY A 320 0.55 -33.46 9.60
N ARG A 321 -0.39 -34.07 8.86
CA ARG A 321 -1.83 -33.76 8.99
C ARG A 321 -2.34 -34.01 10.41
N LYS A 322 -1.99 -35.16 11.01
CA LYS A 322 -2.41 -35.50 12.38
C LYS A 322 -1.83 -34.51 13.40
N ARG A 323 -0.57 -34.11 13.23
CA ARG A 323 0.07 -33.09 14.09
C ARG A 323 -0.59 -31.73 13.97
N LEU A 324 -0.89 -31.28 12.75
CA LEU A 324 -1.59 -30.01 12.52
C LEU A 324 -3.00 -29.98 13.14
N GLU A 325 -3.78 -31.05 13.03
CA GLU A 325 -5.10 -31.13 13.69
C GLU A 325 -4.97 -31.16 15.22
N THR A 326 -4.00 -31.90 15.76
CA THR A 326 -3.71 -31.92 17.21
C THR A 326 -3.32 -30.53 17.73
N LEU A 327 -2.45 -29.83 16.99
CA LEU A 327 -2.03 -28.47 17.29
C LEU A 327 -3.22 -27.50 17.27
N LYS A 328 -4.09 -27.61 16.25
CA LYS A 328 -5.30 -26.80 16.10
C LYS A 328 -6.25 -26.97 17.28
N ASP A 329 -6.48 -28.19 17.73
CA ASP A 329 -7.33 -28.46 18.89
C ASP A 329 -6.69 -27.98 20.20
N THR A 330 -5.37 -28.10 20.33
CA THR A 330 -4.61 -27.57 21.48
C THR A 330 -4.72 -26.03 21.56
N ILE A 331 -4.57 -25.35 20.42
CA ILE A 331 -4.76 -23.89 20.33
C ILE A 331 -6.19 -23.49 20.69
N ARG A 332 -7.20 -24.21 20.17
CA ARG A 332 -8.61 -23.95 20.51
C ARG A 332 -8.87 -24.12 22.01
N ALA A 333 -8.33 -25.18 22.62
CA ALA A 333 -8.43 -25.41 24.06
C ALA A 333 -7.78 -24.28 24.86
N TYR A 334 -6.58 -23.83 24.45
CA TYR A 334 -5.90 -22.68 25.05
C TYR A 334 -6.75 -21.40 24.98
N ARG A 335 -7.31 -21.08 23.80
CA ARG A 335 -8.19 -19.92 23.61
C ARG A 335 -9.45 -19.99 24.48
N LYS A 336 -10.07 -21.17 24.58
CA LYS A 336 -11.26 -21.40 25.44
C LYS A 336 -10.92 -21.18 26.91
N LYS A 337 -9.80 -21.71 27.39
CA LYS A 337 -9.30 -21.49 28.76
C LYS A 337 -9.08 -19.99 29.02
N LEU A 338 -8.39 -19.28 28.13
CA LEU A 338 -8.18 -17.83 28.24
C LEU A 338 -9.49 -17.06 28.37
N LYS A 339 -10.47 -17.37 27.50
CA LYS A 339 -11.79 -16.72 27.51
C LYS A 339 -12.53 -16.99 28.82
N SER A 340 -12.53 -18.22 29.32
CA SER A 340 -13.19 -18.58 30.58
C SER A 340 -12.59 -17.87 31.80
N ALA A 341 -11.28 -17.59 31.78
CA ALA A 341 -10.59 -16.86 32.83
C ALA A 341 -10.66 -15.33 32.67
N ASN A 342 -11.30 -14.83 31.61
CA ASN A 342 -11.29 -13.43 31.18
C ASN A 342 -9.86 -12.87 31.08
N LEU A 343 -8.94 -13.67 30.52
CA LEU A 343 -7.54 -13.34 30.33
C LEU A 343 -7.23 -13.12 28.85
N ARG A 344 -6.33 -12.19 28.59
CA ARG A 344 -5.75 -11.97 27.26
C ARG A 344 -4.42 -12.71 27.16
N ASP A 345 -4.13 -13.30 26.01
CA ASP A 345 -2.82 -13.90 25.72
C ASP A 345 -1.66 -12.91 25.94
N ALA A 346 -1.90 -11.61 25.72
CA ALA A 346 -0.93 -10.54 26.00
C ALA A 346 -0.47 -10.47 27.47
N VAL A 347 -1.34 -10.84 28.43
CA VAL A 347 -1.01 -10.88 29.85
C VAL A 347 -0.15 -12.12 30.17
N VAL A 348 -0.45 -13.25 29.52
CA VAL A 348 0.28 -14.52 29.70
C VAL A 348 1.73 -14.39 29.23
N ARG A 349 1.94 -13.82 28.04
CA ARG A 349 3.26 -13.65 27.39
C ARG A 349 4.05 -12.42 27.84
N ARG A 350 3.57 -11.68 28.83
CA ARG A 350 4.15 -10.38 29.22
C ARG A 350 5.63 -10.53 29.53
N GLU A 351 6.46 -9.75 28.85
CA GLU A 351 7.89 -9.66 29.12
C GLU A 351 8.14 -8.86 30.41
N LYS A 352 8.97 -9.40 31.30
CA LYS A 352 9.34 -8.77 32.59
C LYS A 352 10.69 -8.04 32.55
N SER A 353 11.31 -7.91 31.37
CA SER A 353 12.63 -7.30 31.22
C SER A 353 12.62 -5.80 31.58
N LYS A 354 13.79 -5.29 32.01
CA LYS A 354 13.97 -3.86 32.30
C LYS A 354 13.74 -2.99 31.05
N SER A 355 14.11 -3.49 29.87
CA SER A 355 13.88 -2.82 28.59
C SER A 355 12.38 -2.68 28.27
N ALA A 356 11.59 -3.74 28.49
CA ALA A 356 10.13 -3.69 28.30
C ALA A 356 9.45 -2.71 29.27
N LEU A 357 9.89 -2.67 30.53
CA LEU A 357 9.42 -1.69 31.52
C LEU A 357 9.77 -0.25 31.08
N GLY A 358 11.02 -0.01 30.69
CA GLY A 358 11.46 1.30 30.21
C GLY A 358 10.67 1.76 28.99
N PHE A 359 10.43 0.87 28.03
CA PHE A 359 9.60 1.17 26.85
C PHE A 359 8.15 1.51 27.22
N GLY A 360 7.54 0.75 28.13
CA GLY A 360 6.19 1.00 28.64
C GLY A 360 6.07 2.37 29.30
N LEU A 361 6.98 2.68 30.23
CA LEU A 361 7.02 3.95 30.97
C LEU A 361 7.26 5.14 30.03
N LEU A 362 8.25 5.05 29.16
CA LEU A 362 8.55 6.09 28.19
C LEU A 362 7.36 6.34 27.25
N SER A 363 6.69 5.29 26.79
CA SER A 363 5.50 5.41 25.94
C SER A 363 4.33 6.09 26.64
N LEU A 364 4.16 5.86 27.94
CA LEU A 364 3.13 6.51 28.75
C LEU A 364 3.46 7.99 28.97
N LEU A 365 4.69 8.30 29.42
CA LEU A 365 5.15 9.66 29.67
C LEU A 365 5.12 10.52 28.40
N GLN A 366 5.67 10.01 27.29
CA GLN A 366 5.59 10.69 25.99
C GLN A 366 4.13 10.90 25.56
N GLY A 367 3.27 9.92 25.82
CA GLY A 367 1.86 10.03 25.49
C GLY A 367 1.18 11.18 26.23
N ILE A 368 1.40 11.28 27.55
CA ILE A 368 0.86 12.34 28.42
C ILE A 368 1.38 13.71 27.99
N LEU A 369 2.70 13.85 27.84
CA LEU A 369 3.34 15.11 27.43
C LEU A 369 2.86 15.60 26.06
N LEU A 370 2.54 14.68 25.16
CA LEU A 370 2.10 14.99 23.80
C LEU A 370 0.57 15.05 23.65
N LEU A 371 -0.20 14.88 24.72
CA LEU A 371 -1.68 14.99 24.68
C LEU A 371 -2.17 16.29 24.03
N PRO A 372 -1.60 17.48 24.31
CA PRO A 372 -2.05 18.73 23.69
C PRO A 372 -1.96 18.73 22.16
N LEU A 373 -1.07 17.92 21.58
CA LEU A 373 -0.94 17.75 20.13
C LEU A 373 -1.74 16.55 19.61
N ILE A 374 -1.84 15.48 20.41
CA ILE A 374 -2.58 14.26 20.03
C ILE A 374 -4.09 14.54 19.93
N ILE A 375 -4.66 15.27 20.89
CA ILE A 375 -6.10 15.50 20.98
C ILE A 375 -6.64 16.27 19.75
N PRO A 376 -6.09 17.44 19.35
CA PRO A 376 -6.58 18.19 18.20
C PRO A 376 -6.54 17.38 16.89
N GLY A 377 -5.44 16.66 16.63
CA GLY A 377 -5.36 15.81 15.44
C GLY A 377 -6.30 14.61 15.48
N TYR A 378 -6.69 14.13 16.67
CA TYR A 378 -7.73 13.10 16.79
C TYR A 378 -9.13 13.66 16.50
N ILE A 379 -9.43 14.85 17.03
CA ILE A 379 -10.71 15.54 16.83
C ILE A 379 -10.93 15.87 15.35
N THR A 380 -9.95 16.51 14.72
CA THR A 380 -10.06 16.97 13.31
C THR A 380 -10.15 15.82 12.31
N SER A 381 -9.69 14.62 12.69
CA SER A 381 -9.79 13.41 11.89
C SER A 381 -10.91 12.46 12.34
N PHE A 382 -11.73 12.85 13.32
CA PHE A 382 -12.81 12.01 13.83
C PHE A 382 -13.87 11.75 12.75
N LEU A 383 -14.34 12.83 12.10
CA LEU A 383 -15.39 12.75 11.09
C LEU A 383 -14.96 11.93 9.86
N PRO A 384 -13.79 12.17 9.22
CA PRO A 384 -13.31 11.31 8.13
C PRO A 384 -13.19 9.83 8.53
N ARG A 385 -12.70 9.54 9.75
CA ARG A 385 -12.57 8.16 10.23
C ARG A 385 -13.92 7.48 10.46
N ARG A 386 -14.91 8.21 10.98
CA ARG A 386 -16.27 7.69 11.17
C ARG A 386 -16.96 7.43 9.84
N ILE A 387 -16.86 8.37 8.89
CA ILE A 387 -17.40 8.20 7.55
C ILE A 387 -16.75 7.00 6.86
N ALA A 388 -15.41 6.90 6.89
CA ALA A 388 -14.70 5.74 6.34
C ALA A 388 -15.20 4.41 6.92
N GLY A 389 -15.35 4.34 8.24
CA GLY A 389 -15.87 3.14 8.91
C GLY A 389 -17.31 2.81 8.54
N LEU A 390 -18.19 3.82 8.46
CA LEU A 390 -19.60 3.64 8.09
C LEU A 390 -19.76 3.27 6.62
N SER A 391 -19.06 3.95 5.71
CA SER A 391 -19.05 3.63 4.28
C SER A 391 -18.60 2.19 4.06
N ARG A 392 -17.56 1.75 4.78
CA ARG A 392 -17.09 0.38 4.73
C ARG A 392 -18.14 -0.61 5.23
N LYS A 393 -18.70 -0.38 6.41
CA LYS A 393 -19.79 -1.21 6.98
C LYS A 393 -20.95 -1.32 6.00
N TYR A 394 -21.35 -0.21 5.38
CA TYR A 394 -22.43 -0.19 4.42
C TYR A 394 -22.12 -0.96 3.13
N ILE A 395 -20.90 -0.83 2.58
CA ILE A 395 -20.53 -1.52 1.35
C ILE A 395 -20.34 -3.04 1.56
N ILE A 396 -19.68 -3.43 2.67
CA ILE A 396 -19.37 -4.83 2.95
C ILE A 396 -20.56 -5.55 3.57
N ASP A 397 -21.14 -5.02 4.63
CA ASP A 397 -22.14 -5.77 5.43
C ASP A 397 -23.55 -5.61 4.86
N ILE A 398 -23.90 -4.42 4.37
CA ILE A 398 -25.26 -4.13 3.88
C ILE A 398 -25.40 -4.47 2.40
N LYS A 399 -24.51 -3.95 1.54
CA LYS A 399 -24.55 -4.25 0.10
C LYS A 399 -24.00 -5.64 -0.24
N LYS A 400 -23.43 -6.37 0.73
CA LYS A 400 -22.81 -7.70 0.56
C LYS A 400 -21.92 -7.78 -0.69
N MET A 401 -21.25 -6.69 -1.03
CA MET A 401 -20.38 -6.68 -2.21
C MET A 401 -19.20 -7.62 -1.95
N PRO A 402 -18.71 -8.33 -2.97
CA PRO A 402 -17.50 -9.13 -2.84
C PRO A 402 -16.38 -8.26 -2.25
N ARG A 403 -15.65 -8.79 -1.25
CA ARG A 403 -14.46 -8.12 -0.67
C ARG A 403 -13.42 -7.72 -1.72
N VAL A 404 -13.54 -8.31 -2.90
CA VAL A 404 -12.79 -8.09 -4.14
C VAL A 404 -12.89 -6.63 -4.65
N ASP A 405 -14.09 -6.04 -4.75
CA ASP A 405 -14.27 -4.71 -5.38
C ASP A 405 -15.01 -3.69 -4.47
N GLY A 406 -15.52 -4.11 -3.31
CA GLY A 406 -16.28 -3.25 -2.39
C GLY A 406 -15.41 -2.25 -1.60
N ASP A 407 -14.23 -2.68 -1.14
CA ASP A 407 -13.37 -1.84 -0.29
C ASP A 407 -12.85 -0.59 -1.03
N GLU A 408 -12.73 -0.64 -2.36
CA GLU A 408 -12.24 0.49 -3.16
C GLU A 408 -13.12 1.73 -3.02
N LYS A 409 -14.45 1.56 -2.99
CA LYS A 409 -15.40 2.66 -2.83
C LYS A 409 -15.35 3.23 -1.42
N ALA A 410 -15.12 2.38 -0.41
CA ALA A 410 -14.94 2.83 0.97
C ALA A 410 -13.62 3.60 1.13
N VAL A 411 -12.55 3.12 0.51
CA VAL A 411 -11.23 3.78 0.49
C VAL A 411 -11.31 5.10 -0.27
N LEU A 412 -11.97 5.15 -1.44
CA LEU A 412 -12.22 6.40 -2.17
C LEU A 412 -13.08 7.35 -1.35
N GLY A 413 -14.16 6.87 -0.73
CA GLY A 413 -14.99 7.68 0.16
C GLY A 413 -14.16 8.29 1.29
N ALA A 414 -13.38 7.48 2.01
CA ALA A 414 -12.48 7.94 3.06
C ALA A 414 -11.42 8.94 2.56
N PHE A 415 -10.84 8.67 1.40
CA PHE A 415 -9.86 9.52 0.75
C PHE A 415 -10.47 10.87 0.37
N PHE A 416 -11.59 10.88 -0.35
CA PHE A 416 -12.28 12.11 -0.74
C PHE A 416 -12.81 12.88 0.47
N THR A 417 -13.39 12.20 1.47
CA THR A 417 -13.78 12.86 2.72
C THR A 417 -12.57 13.50 3.40
N SER A 418 -11.40 12.85 3.40
CA SER A 418 -10.18 13.45 3.96
C SER A 418 -9.70 14.64 3.11
N VAL A 419 -9.68 14.48 1.78
CA VAL A 419 -9.30 15.54 0.82
C VAL A 419 -10.25 16.74 0.87
N LEU A 420 -11.53 16.56 1.21
CA LEU A 420 -12.51 17.64 1.36
C LEU A 420 -12.54 18.23 2.78
N ASN A 421 -12.33 17.40 3.81
CA ASN A 421 -12.39 17.82 5.21
C ASN A 421 -11.28 18.81 5.56
N TYR A 422 -10.04 18.54 5.15
CA TYR A 422 -8.93 19.42 5.49
C TYR A 422 -9.01 20.81 4.82
N PRO A 423 -9.37 20.95 3.52
CA PRO A 423 -9.59 22.26 2.93
C PRO A 423 -10.82 22.96 3.50
N ALA A 424 -11.89 22.24 3.82
CA ALA A 424 -13.05 22.84 4.49
C ALA A 424 -12.68 23.39 5.87
N LEU A 425 -11.89 22.65 6.66
CA LEU A 425 -11.34 23.13 7.93
C LEU A 425 -10.41 24.32 7.74
N ALA A 426 -9.58 24.32 6.69
CA ALA A 426 -8.71 25.46 6.36
C ALA A 426 -9.53 26.69 5.96
N GLY A 427 -10.60 26.53 5.18
CA GLY A 427 -11.52 27.61 4.82
C GLY A 427 -12.30 28.15 6.02
N LEU A 428 -12.74 27.27 6.93
CA LEU A 428 -13.34 27.69 8.21
C LEU A 428 -12.32 28.43 9.07
N THR A 429 -11.06 28.01 9.06
CA THR A 429 -9.97 28.70 9.76
C THR A 429 -9.73 30.07 9.15
N TYR A 430 -9.67 30.18 7.81
CA TYR A 430 -9.59 31.45 7.09
C TYR A 430 -10.73 32.40 7.48
N TRP A 431 -11.96 31.90 7.41
CA TRP A 431 -13.16 32.65 7.75
C TRP A 431 -13.16 33.11 9.22
N ALA A 432 -12.82 32.23 10.15
CA ALA A 432 -12.77 32.55 11.58
C ALA A 432 -11.66 33.58 11.89
N LEU A 433 -10.49 33.42 11.28
CA LEU A 433 -9.38 34.37 11.42
C LEU A 433 -9.80 35.74 10.91
N THR A 434 -10.31 35.83 9.68
CA THR A 434 -10.71 37.10 9.06
C THR A 434 -11.89 37.77 9.78
N ARG A 435 -12.81 36.99 10.38
CA ARG A 435 -14.00 37.54 11.05
C ARG A 435 -13.74 37.95 12.50
N PHE A 436 -12.96 37.19 13.25
CA PHE A 436 -12.85 37.36 14.71
C PHE A 436 -11.46 37.74 15.19
N ALA A 437 -10.40 37.12 14.65
CA ALA A 437 -9.04 37.38 15.12
C ALA A 437 -8.42 38.60 14.43
N TRP A 438 -8.75 38.80 13.16
CA TRP A 438 -8.12 39.81 12.32
C TRP A 438 -8.52 41.24 12.65
N PRO A 439 -9.81 41.58 12.86
CA PRO A 439 -10.20 42.95 13.16
C PRO A 439 -9.44 43.53 14.38
N PRO A 440 -9.36 42.86 15.54
CA PRO A 440 -8.61 43.41 16.68
C PRO A 440 -7.10 43.43 16.44
N LEU A 441 -6.53 42.45 15.71
CA LEU A 441 -5.09 42.45 15.37
C LEU A 441 -4.71 43.59 14.43
N SER A 442 -5.56 43.87 13.43
CA SER A 442 -5.35 44.99 12.50
C SER A 442 -5.47 46.34 13.19
N GLN A 443 -6.45 46.49 14.10
CA GLN A 443 -6.61 47.70 14.92
C GLN A 443 -5.42 47.92 15.83
N TRP A 444 -4.91 46.86 16.48
CA TRP A 444 -3.70 46.93 17.29
C TRP A 444 -2.46 47.26 16.43
N ALA A 445 -2.27 46.62 15.28
CA ALA A 445 -1.13 46.87 14.41
C ALA A 445 -1.10 48.30 13.87
N ALA A 446 -2.28 48.88 13.56
CA ALA A 446 -2.42 50.26 13.10
C ALA A 446 -2.03 51.31 14.16
N GLN A 447 -1.88 50.92 15.43
CA GLN A 447 -1.40 51.82 16.50
C GLN A 447 0.12 52.03 16.45
N TRP A 448 0.85 51.26 15.64
CA TRP A 448 2.30 51.35 15.51
C TRP A 448 2.68 52.02 14.17
N PRO A 449 3.71 52.89 14.13
CA PRO A 449 4.16 53.53 12.90
C PRO A 449 4.55 52.52 11.80
N GLU A 450 4.40 52.85 10.52
CA GLU A 450 4.78 51.97 9.39
C GLU A 450 6.25 51.48 9.44
N GLN A 451 7.12 52.21 10.14
CA GLN A 451 8.54 51.89 10.35
C GLN A 451 8.80 50.96 11.54
N ALA A 452 7.80 50.65 12.37
CA ALA A 452 7.95 49.85 13.59
C ALA A 452 8.22 48.36 13.29
N PHE A 453 7.85 47.88 12.11
CA PHE A 453 8.06 46.50 11.69
C PHE A 453 8.86 46.44 10.39
N PRO A 454 10.04 45.80 10.37
CA PRO A 454 10.83 45.65 9.16
C PRO A 454 10.02 45.00 8.03
N ALA A 455 10.23 45.49 6.80
CA ALA A 455 9.62 44.90 5.61
C ALA A 455 9.96 43.40 5.52
N GLY A 456 8.93 42.57 5.31
CA GLY A 456 9.05 41.11 5.29
C GLY A 456 8.79 40.39 6.63
N THR A 457 8.57 41.13 7.73
CA THR A 457 8.07 40.52 8.97
C THR A 457 6.59 40.15 8.89
N ILE A 458 6.15 39.18 9.69
CA ILE A 458 4.73 38.79 9.76
C ILE A 458 3.87 39.99 10.15
N SER A 459 4.31 40.81 11.12
CA SER A 459 3.62 42.02 11.54
C SER A 459 3.44 43.05 10.41
N TYR A 460 4.44 43.23 9.56
CA TYR A 460 4.32 44.08 8.37
C TYR A 460 3.28 43.52 7.37
N LEU A 461 3.32 42.22 7.08
CA LEU A 461 2.37 41.55 6.19
C LEU A 461 0.93 41.53 6.74
N LEU A 462 0.77 41.46 8.07
CA LEU A 462 -0.52 41.58 8.76
C LEU A 462 -1.09 43.01 8.63
N GLY A 463 -0.26 44.05 8.61
CA GLY A 463 -0.73 45.43 8.42
C GLY A 463 -1.05 45.77 6.96
N SER A 464 -0.14 45.43 6.05
CA SER A 464 -0.18 45.91 4.66
C SER A 464 -0.94 45.01 3.68
N HIS A 465 -0.97 43.69 3.92
CA HIS A 465 -1.54 42.71 2.99
C HIS A 465 -2.40 41.65 3.70
N PRO A 466 -3.52 42.07 4.31
CA PRO A 466 -4.29 41.23 5.23
C PRO A 466 -4.85 39.95 4.60
N GLN A 467 -5.35 40.05 3.37
CA GLN A 467 -5.91 38.91 2.65
C GLN A 467 -4.84 37.89 2.24
N LEU A 468 -3.68 38.36 1.75
CA LEU A 468 -2.54 37.52 1.40
C LEU A 468 -2.07 36.72 2.62
N THR A 469 -1.93 37.40 3.76
CA THR A 469 -1.48 36.78 5.01
C THR A 469 -2.48 35.76 5.54
N ALA A 470 -3.78 36.05 5.48
CA ALA A 470 -4.81 35.10 5.84
C ALA A 470 -4.81 33.84 4.93
N VAL A 471 -4.58 34.00 3.62
CA VAL A 471 -4.41 32.88 2.68
C VAL A 471 -3.19 32.04 3.05
N LEU A 472 -2.04 32.67 3.31
CA LEU A 472 -0.81 31.97 3.71
C LEU A 472 -0.99 31.20 5.01
N ILE A 473 -1.59 31.80 6.03
CA ILE A 473 -1.89 31.14 7.31
C ILE A 473 -2.83 29.95 7.09
N SER A 474 -3.82 30.08 6.21
CA SER A 474 -4.79 29.00 5.95
C SER A 474 -4.16 27.83 5.21
N ILE A 475 -3.23 28.09 4.29
CA ILE A 475 -2.41 27.06 3.63
C ILE A 475 -1.51 26.37 4.68
N LEU A 476 -0.84 27.13 5.54
CA LEU A 476 -0.01 26.57 6.60
C LEU A 476 -0.84 25.74 7.58
N ALA A 477 -2.02 26.22 7.98
CA ALA A 477 -2.96 25.52 8.83
C ALA A 477 -3.43 24.21 8.18
N PHE A 478 -3.73 24.21 6.88
CA PHE A 478 -4.08 23.00 6.14
C PHE A 478 -2.98 21.92 6.25
N PHE A 479 -1.72 22.27 5.95
CA PHE A 479 -0.61 21.32 6.05
C PHE A 479 -0.33 20.91 7.50
N PHE A 480 -0.45 21.85 8.44
CA PHE A 480 -0.27 21.58 9.87
C PHE A 480 -1.34 20.63 10.41
N LEU A 481 -2.60 20.75 9.99
CA LEU A 481 -3.68 19.84 10.37
C LEU A 481 -3.47 18.42 9.84
N ILE A 482 -2.98 18.27 8.60
CA ILE A 482 -2.59 16.97 8.05
C ILE A 482 -1.43 16.37 8.85
N TRP A 483 -0.43 17.19 9.18
CA TRP A 483 0.70 16.77 10.01
C TRP A 483 0.25 16.36 11.41
N LEU A 484 -0.59 17.15 12.07
CA LEU A 484 -1.18 16.87 13.38
C LEU A 484 -1.97 15.57 13.35
N TRP A 485 -2.76 15.32 12.32
CA TRP A 485 -3.46 14.05 12.18
C TRP A 485 -2.48 12.87 12.15
N GLY A 486 -1.48 12.91 11.28
CA GLY A 486 -0.44 11.87 11.20
C GLY A 486 0.37 11.75 12.50
N PHE A 487 0.56 12.84 13.23
CA PHE A 487 1.20 12.88 14.54
C PHE A 487 0.34 12.19 15.60
N SER A 488 -0.93 12.58 15.75
CA SER A 488 -1.90 12.01 16.69
C SER A 488 -2.09 10.51 16.46
N VAL A 489 -2.14 10.11 15.19
CA VAL A 489 -2.28 8.71 14.77
C VAL A 489 -1.07 7.88 15.21
N ARG A 490 0.16 8.36 15.01
CA ARG A 490 1.40 7.66 15.42
C ARG A 490 1.65 7.71 16.93
N ARG A 491 1.60 8.89 17.54
CA ARG A 491 1.89 9.10 18.97
C ARG A 491 0.75 8.59 19.86
N GLY A 492 -0.50 8.76 19.46
CA GLY A 492 -1.65 8.18 20.16
C GLY A 492 -1.66 6.65 20.16
N ARG A 493 -1.09 5.99 19.13
CA ARG A 493 -0.84 4.53 19.18
C ARG A 493 0.18 4.16 20.25
N ARG A 494 1.31 4.87 20.33
CA ARG A 494 2.33 4.62 21.37
C ARG A 494 1.73 4.82 22.76
N PHE A 495 0.97 5.90 22.96
CA PHE A 495 0.29 6.14 24.23
C PHE A 495 -0.68 5.00 24.61
N ARG A 496 -1.54 4.55 23.68
CA ARG A 496 -2.42 3.40 23.91
C ARG A 496 -1.65 2.10 24.18
N THR A 497 -0.46 1.94 23.60
CA THR A 497 0.41 0.79 23.85
C THR A 497 0.96 0.84 25.27
N GLY A 498 1.43 2.01 25.73
CA GLY A 498 1.82 2.25 27.12
C GLY A 498 0.69 1.95 28.10
N LEU A 499 -0.50 2.53 27.90
CA LEU A 499 -1.68 2.28 28.74
C LEU A 499 -2.04 0.78 28.83
N ARG A 500 -2.02 0.08 27.69
CA ARG A 500 -2.27 -1.38 27.67
C ARG A 500 -1.22 -2.16 28.42
N TRP A 501 0.06 -1.83 28.19
CA TRP A 501 1.18 -2.49 28.85
C TRP A 501 1.09 -2.35 30.38
N PHE A 502 0.76 -1.15 30.89
CA PHE A 502 0.56 -0.93 32.33
C PHE A 502 -0.67 -1.68 32.86
N GLY A 503 -1.79 -1.71 32.12
CA GLY A 503 -2.95 -2.52 32.49
C GLY A 503 -2.64 -4.03 32.55
N ASP A 504 -1.88 -4.54 31.58
CA ASP A 504 -1.41 -5.92 31.55
C ASP A 504 -0.43 -6.19 32.70
N MET A 505 0.44 -5.23 33.05
CA MET A 505 1.33 -5.32 34.21
C MET A 505 0.56 -5.49 35.50
N ILE A 506 -0.39 -4.58 35.78
CA ILE A 506 -1.22 -4.63 36.98
C ILE A 506 -1.93 -5.99 37.05
N THR A 507 -2.56 -6.41 35.96
CA THR A 507 -3.27 -7.70 35.90
C THR A 507 -2.35 -8.88 36.19
N SER A 508 -1.13 -8.88 35.63
CA SER A 508 -0.17 -9.97 35.86
C SER A 508 0.30 -10.05 37.31
N VAL A 509 0.61 -8.92 37.95
CA VAL A 509 1.06 -8.89 39.36
C VAL A 509 0.00 -9.46 40.29
N PHE A 510 -1.27 -9.09 40.09
CA PHE A 510 -2.37 -9.58 40.94
C PHE A 510 -2.80 -11.02 40.65
N ARG A 511 -2.42 -11.60 39.51
CA ARG A 511 -2.87 -12.93 39.07
C ARG A 511 -1.73 -13.90 38.73
N GLU A 512 -0.50 -13.61 39.15
CA GLU A 512 0.71 -14.32 38.71
C GLU A 512 0.61 -15.85 38.87
N LYS A 513 0.23 -16.33 40.06
CA LYS A 513 0.07 -17.78 40.33
C LYS A 513 -1.01 -18.44 39.46
N LYS A 514 -2.00 -17.68 38.98
CA LYS A 514 -3.06 -18.18 38.09
C LYS A 514 -2.66 -18.17 36.61
N LEU A 515 -1.53 -17.56 36.24
CA LEU A 515 -1.04 -17.47 34.86
C LEU A 515 -0.16 -18.65 34.44
N GLU A 516 0.48 -19.34 35.39
CA GLU A 516 1.47 -20.37 35.08
C GLU A 516 0.94 -21.52 34.21
N PRO A 517 -0.26 -22.10 34.47
CA PRO A 517 -0.81 -23.15 33.61
C PRO A 517 -1.09 -22.67 32.17
N PHE A 518 -1.31 -21.37 31.98
CA PHE A 518 -1.48 -20.79 30.64
C PHE A 518 -0.14 -20.62 29.93
N ARG A 519 0.93 -20.32 30.67
CA ARG A 519 2.29 -20.21 30.12
C ARG A 519 2.78 -21.56 29.66
N GLU A 520 2.64 -22.60 30.48
CA GLU A 520 3.01 -23.97 30.14
C GLU A 520 2.30 -24.45 28.86
N LEU A 521 0.98 -24.29 28.79
CA LEU A 521 0.22 -24.68 27.59
C LEU A 521 0.63 -23.86 26.36
N ARG A 522 0.96 -22.58 26.53
CA ARG A 522 1.46 -21.73 25.44
C ARG A 522 2.85 -22.18 24.97
N TYR A 523 3.74 -22.60 25.87
CA TYR A 523 5.05 -23.14 25.51
C TYR A 523 4.93 -24.44 24.74
N GLN A 524 4.07 -25.37 25.20
CA GLN A 524 3.78 -26.62 24.48
C GLN A 524 3.30 -26.37 23.04
N ILE A 525 2.39 -25.40 22.86
CA ILE A 525 1.93 -25.01 21.52
C ILE A 525 3.08 -24.48 20.65
N ILE A 526 3.96 -23.66 21.22
CA ILE A 526 5.09 -23.08 20.48
C ILE A 526 6.08 -24.18 20.11
N ASP A 527 6.43 -25.06 21.04
CA ASP A 527 7.36 -26.15 20.78
C ASP A 527 6.82 -27.13 19.73
N GLU A 528 5.51 -27.39 19.72
CA GLU A 528 4.89 -28.20 18.66
C GLU A 528 4.93 -27.49 17.30
N ILE A 529 4.67 -26.17 17.25
CA ILE A 529 4.81 -25.40 16.00
C ILE A 529 6.26 -25.50 15.49
N ASP A 530 7.22 -25.36 16.38
CA ASP A 530 8.64 -25.38 16.04
C ASP A 530 9.09 -26.76 15.56
N GLY A 531 8.64 -27.83 16.23
CA GLY A 531 8.88 -29.19 15.78
C GLY A 531 8.30 -29.46 14.39
N ILE A 532 7.07 -28.99 14.09
CA ILE A 532 6.50 -29.11 12.74
C ILE A 532 7.33 -28.30 11.72
N MET A 533 7.84 -27.13 12.10
CA MET A 533 8.66 -26.31 11.20
C MET A 533 10.08 -26.85 10.97
N GLU A 534 10.60 -27.65 11.90
CA GLU A 534 11.90 -28.31 11.79
C GLU A 534 11.83 -29.58 10.92
N ASP A 535 10.78 -30.39 11.11
CA ASP A 535 10.62 -31.68 10.41
C ASP A 535 10.22 -31.55 8.94
N TYR A 536 9.57 -30.45 8.55
CA TYR A 536 9.12 -30.14 7.19
C TYR A 536 9.74 -28.83 6.77
#